data_AF-A0A7I0J6K3-F1
#
_entry.id   AF-A0A7I0J6K3-F1
#
_cell.length_a   1.000
_cell.length_b   1.000
_cell.length_c   1.000
_cell.angle_alpha   90.00
_cell.angle_beta   90.00
_cell.angle_gamma   90.00
#
_symmetry.space_group_name_H-M   'P 1'
#
loop_
_entity.id
_entity.type
_entity.pdbx_description
1 polymer ?
#
loop_
_entity_poly.entity_id
_entity_poly.type
_entity_poly.pdbx_seq_one_letter_code
_entity_poly.pdbx_strand_id
1 'polypeptide(L)'
;QANNSTSADFHLLVGQNGSSADTLNGGTGSDIAAGFNGGDTLNGGIGRDYLLGGQQDDILSGGGGNDVLLGGGGNDQFRMTAPSLNGTDTILDFAVAGHTIGLQQGA
;
A
#
# COMPACT_ATOMS: atom_id res chain seq x y z
N GLN A 1 6.02 5.78 16.73
CA GLN A 1 5.66 7.21 16.66
C GLN A 1 5.29 7.45 15.20
N ALA A 2 4.00 7.61 14.88
CA ALA A 2 3.56 7.88 13.51
C ALA A 2 3.77 9.37 13.23
N ASN A 3 4.83 9.63 12.48
CA ASN A 3 5.32 10.91 12.01
C ASN A 3 4.31 11.53 11.04
N ASN A 4 3.43 12.36 11.61
CA ASN A 4 2.60 13.32 10.90
C ASN A 4 3.50 14.42 10.30
N SER A 5 4.09 14.18 9.12
CA SER A 5 4.71 15.25 8.32
C SER A 5 3.79 15.63 7.19
N THR A 6 3.34 16.87 7.21
CA THR A 6 2.48 17.48 6.20
C THR A 6 3.33 18.01 5.05
N SER A 7 2.96 17.64 3.81
CA SER A 7 3.35 18.24 2.53
C SER A 7 4.68 17.78 1.88
N ALA A 8 4.59 16.73 1.07
CA ALA A 8 5.57 16.28 0.06
C ALA A 8 6.90 15.70 0.57
N ASP A 9 6.98 15.30 1.84
CA ASP A 9 8.15 14.60 2.37
C ASP A 9 8.12 13.12 1.97
N PHE A 10 9.30 12.58 1.65
CA PHE A 10 9.50 11.14 1.47
C PHE A 10 9.47 10.43 2.84
N HIS A 11 8.61 9.43 2.99
CA HIS A 11 8.56 8.55 4.14
C HIS A 11 9.12 7.16 3.82
N LEU A 12 9.88 6.61 4.78
CA LEU A 12 10.21 5.19 4.83
C LEU A 12 9.44 4.57 6.00
N LEU A 13 8.34 3.88 5.70
CA LEU A 13 7.51 3.19 6.67
C LEU A 13 7.87 1.71 6.72
N VAL A 14 8.00 1.19 7.93
CA VAL A 14 8.25 -0.23 8.18
C VAL A 14 7.31 -0.72 9.26
N GLY A 15 6.67 -1.87 9.00
CA GLY A 15 5.90 -2.62 9.99
C GLY A 15 6.80 -3.07 11.15
N GLN A 16 6.17 -3.38 12.27
CA GLN A 16 6.84 -3.88 13.45
C GLN A 16 7.25 -5.34 13.23
N ASN A 17 8.40 -5.72 13.77
CA ASN A 17 8.82 -7.12 13.74
C ASN A 17 7.82 -7.98 14.54
N GLY A 18 7.15 -8.93 13.90
CA GLY A 18 6.19 -9.79 14.57
C GLY A 18 5.25 -10.50 13.60
N SER A 19 4.05 -10.84 14.06
CA SER A 19 2.93 -11.26 13.20
C SER A 19 1.73 -10.35 13.44
N SER A 20 1.98 -9.15 13.98
CA SER A 20 0.97 -8.14 14.25
C SER A 20 0.66 -7.39 12.97
N ALA A 21 -0.63 -7.19 12.69
CA ALA A 21 -1.07 -6.28 11.64
C ALA A 21 -0.66 -4.83 11.95
N ASP A 22 -0.04 -4.17 10.99
CA ASP A 22 0.32 -2.77 11.02
C ASP A 22 -0.53 -1.94 10.04
N THR A 23 -0.60 -0.63 10.30
CA THR A 23 -1.21 0.32 9.37
C THR A 23 -0.17 1.39 9.02
N LEU A 24 0.26 1.39 7.77
CA LEU A 24 1.28 2.28 7.25
C LEU A 24 0.61 3.30 6.30
N ASN A 25 0.81 4.60 6.56
CA ASN A 25 0.24 5.68 5.76
C ASN A 25 1.36 6.63 5.30
N GLY A 26 1.66 6.65 4.00
CA GLY A 26 2.67 7.54 3.39
C GLY A 26 2.20 8.99 3.30
N GLY A 27 0.94 9.21 2.94
CA GLY A 27 0.34 10.55 2.97
C GLY A 27 0.60 11.31 1.67
N THR A 28 1.60 12.19 1.63
CA THR A 28 1.94 12.94 0.41
C THR A 28 3.44 12.90 0.19
N GLY A 29 3.89 12.68 -1.04
CA GLY A 29 5.29 12.47 -1.35
C GLY A 29 5.47 11.16 -2.09
N SER A 30 6.67 10.88 -2.60
CA SER A 30 6.97 9.52 -3.05
C SER A 30 7.42 8.74 -1.84
N ASP A 31 6.69 7.73 -1.43
CA ASP A 31 6.92 7.00 -0.18
C ASP A 31 7.36 5.54 -0.44
N ILE A 32 7.99 4.94 0.56
CA ILE A 32 8.25 3.49 0.60
C ILE A 32 7.61 2.93 1.88
N ALA A 33 6.78 1.90 1.74
CA ALA A 33 6.20 1.19 2.87
C ALA A 33 6.41 -0.33 2.74
N ALA A 34 6.82 -0.98 3.83
CA ALA A 34 6.98 -2.43 3.91
C ALA A 34 6.30 -2.99 5.18
N GLY A 35 5.33 -3.88 5.04
CA GLY A 35 4.59 -4.51 6.15
C GLY A 35 5.36 -5.64 6.86
N PHE A 36 6.13 -6.40 6.08
CA PHE A 36 6.86 -7.60 6.51
C PHE A 36 5.96 -8.80 6.83
N ASN A 37 5.50 -8.94 8.07
CA ASN A 37 4.77 -10.12 8.53
C ASN A 37 3.52 -9.66 9.28
N GLY A 38 2.38 -10.23 8.93
CA GLY A 38 1.10 -9.82 9.51
C GLY A 38 0.15 -9.45 8.39
N GLY A 39 -1.15 -9.43 8.65
CA GLY A 39 -2.11 -8.93 7.66
C GLY A 39 -2.17 -7.41 7.72
N ASP A 40 -1.34 -6.74 6.92
CA ASP A 40 -1.07 -5.32 7.02
C ASP A 40 -2.01 -4.47 6.15
N THR A 41 -2.09 -3.18 6.46
CA THR A 41 -2.75 -2.18 5.62
C THR A 41 -1.78 -1.08 5.25
N LEU A 42 -1.44 -1.01 3.96
CA LEU A 42 -0.51 -0.04 3.39
C LEU A 42 -1.26 0.93 2.49
N ASN A 43 -1.19 2.22 2.85
CA ASN A 43 -1.74 3.32 2.06
C ASN A 43 -0.58 4.24 1.63
N GLY A 44 -0.31 4.33 0.33
CA GLY A 44 0.70 5.22 -0.24
C GLY A 44 0.29 6.68 -0.07
N GLY A 45 -0.88 7.03 -0.59
CA GLY A 45 -1.42 8.38 -0.50
C GLY A 45 -1.26 9.10 -1.84
N ILE A 46 -0.72 10.32 -1.86
CA ILE A 46 -0.47 11.06 -3.09
C ILE A 46 1.03 11.04 -3.39
N GLY A 47 1.43 10.49 -4.53
CA GLY A 47 2.78 10.65 -5.06
C GLY A 47 3.21 9.54 -6.00
N ARG A 48 4.30 8.85 -5.71
CA ARG A 48 4.76 7.71 -6.51
C ARG A 48 5.36 6.74 -5.53
N ASP A 49 4.56 5.82 -5.09
CA ASP A 49 4.83 5.06 -3.90
C ASP A 49 5.28 3.64 -4.26
N TYR A 50 6.09 3.07 -3.37
CA TYR A 50 6.48 1.66 -3.43
C TYR A 50 5.95 0.96 -2.19
N LEU A 51 4.96 0.08 -2.37
CA LEU A 51 4.31 -0.65 -1.29
C LEU A 51 4.63 -2.14 -1.40
N LEU A 52 5.14 -2.71 -0.31
CA LEU A 52 5.39 -4.15 -0.14
C LEU A 52 4.58 -4.67 1.04
N GLY A 53 3.56 -5.50 0.78
CA GLY A 53 2.75 -6.14 1.82
C GLY A 53 3.61 -7.04 2.70
N GLY A 54 4.05 -8.17 2.13
CA GLY A 54 5.02 -9.04 2.77
C GLY A 54 4.50 -10.47 2.88
N GLN A 55 4.17 -10.92 4.09
CA GLN A 55 3.63 -12.25 4.37
C GLN A 55 2.29 -12.11 5.07
N GLN A 56 1.38 -13.02 4.74
CA GLN A 56 -0.04 -13.03 5.14
C GLN A 56 -0.88 -12.13 4.24
N ASP A 57 -2.17 -12.02 4.55
CA ASP A 57 -3.14 -11.38 3.67
C ASP A 57 -3.16 -9.87 3.90
N ASP A 58 -2.60 -9.12 2.95
CA ASP A 58 -2.42 -7.68 3.03
C ASP A 58 -3.46 -6.88 2.26
N ILE A 59 -3.57 -5.59 2.61
CA ILE A 59 -4.36 -4.59 1.90
C ILE A 59 -3.41 -3.49 1.42
N LEU A 60 -3.33 -3.29 0.10
CA LEU A 60 -2.49 -2.27 -0.51
C LEU A 60 -3.34 -1.27 -1.29
N SER A 61 -3.14 0.02 -1.03
CA SER A 61 -3.73 1.13 -1.80
C SER A 61 -2.63 2.12 -2.16
N GLY A 62 -2.26 2.20 -3.44
CA GLY A 62 -1.30 3.21 -3.93
C GLY A 62 -1.81 4.62 -3.67
N GLY A 63 -3.04 4.88 -4.10
CA GLY A 63 -3.71 6.16 -3.90
C GLY A 63 -3.68 6.96 -5.20
N GLY A 64 -3.02 8.11 -5.21
CA GLY A 64 -2.90 8.94 -6.39
C GLY A 64 -1.48 9.08 -6.87
N GLY A 65 -1.31 8.95 -8.17
CA GLY A 65 0.00 8.90 -8.80
C GLY A 65 0.23 7.59 -9.54
N ASN A 66 1.49 7.30 -9.83
CA ASN A 66 1.89 6.07 -10.48
C ASN A 66 2.65 5.22 -9.47
N ASP A 67 1.96 4.26 -8.86
CA ASP A 67 2.50 3.51 -7.74
C ASP A 67 2.96 2.11 -8.17
N VAL A 68 3.82 1.51 -7.36
CA VAL A 68 4.30 0.13 -7.52
C VAL A 68 3.89 -0.68 -6.30
N LEU A 69 3.10 -1.72 -6.52
CA LEU A 69 2.50 -2.54 -5.48
C LEU A 69 3.00 -3.98 -5.59
N LEU A 70 3.44 -4.54 -4.47
CA LEU A 70 3.83 -5.94 -4.32
C LEU A 70 3.05 -6.53 -3.14
N GLY A 71 2.21 -7.51 -3.39
CA GLY A 71 1.45 -8.19 -2.33
C GLY A 71 2.36 -9.05 -1.46
N GLY A 72 3.23 -9.82 -2.11
CA GLY A 72 4.07 -10.80 -1.45
C GLY A 72 3.36 -12.14 -1.34
N GLY A 73 3.50 -12.81 -0.19
CA GLY A 73 2.91 -14.11 0.06
C GLY A 73 1.63 -13.99 0.85
N GLY A 74 0.52 -14.52 0.34
CA GLY A 74 -0.78 -14.39 0.98
C GLY A 74 -1.86 -14.15 -0.05
N ASN A 75 -3.06 -13.84 0.41
CA ASN A 75 -4.20 -13.48 -0.42
C ASN A 75 -4.50 -11.98 -0.34
N ASP A 76 -3.66 -11.21 -1.01
CA ASP A 76 -3.69 -9.75 -0.91
C ASP A 76 -4.84 -9.07 -1.68
N GLN A 77 -5.24 -7.91 -1.19
CA GLN A 77 -6.23 -7.03 -1.82
C GLN A 77 -5.58 -5.73 -2.28
N PHE A 78 -5.47 -5.55 -3.59
CA PHE A 78 -5.07 -4.29 -4.20
C PHE A 78 -6.30 -3.40 -4.40
N ARG A 79 -6.41 -2.32 -3.63
CA ARG A 79 -7.57 -1.42 -3.64
C ARG A 79 -7.32 -0.22 -4.53
N MET A 80 -8.17 -0.08 -5.53
CA MET A 80 -8.25 1.11 -6.37
C MET A 80 -9.37 1.98 -5.81
N THR A 81 -9.02 3.08 -5.11
CA THR A 81 -9.98 3.99 -4.49
C THR A 81 -10.10 5.30 -5.27
N ALA A 82 -11.30 5.62 -5.75
CA ALA A 82 -11.61 6.94 -6.31
C ALA A 82 -11.80 7.98 -5.18
N PRO A 83 -11.48 9.28 -5.37
CA PRO A 83 -11.22 9.98 -6.63
C PRO A 83 -9.73 10.23 -6.94
N SER A 84 -8.81 9.75 -6.12
CA SER A 84 -7.39 10.10 -6.21
C SER A 84 -6.62 9.42 -7.35
N LEU A 85 -7.27 8.72 -8.29
CA LEU A 85 -6.59 7.93 -9.34
C LEU A 85 -5.89 8.76 -10.43
N ASN A 86 -5.28 9.91 -10.12
CA ASN A 86 -4.45 10.62 -11.08
C ASN A 86 -3.16 9.83 -11.36
N GLY A 87 -3.22 8.85 -12.26
CA GLY A 87 -2.06 8.05 -12.64
C GLY A 87 -2.44 6.60 -12.91
N THR A 88 -1.45 5.72 -12.90
CA THR A 88 -1.58 4.30 -13.20
C THR A 88 -0.64 3.50 -12.32
N ASP A 89 -1.22 2.58 -11.55
CA ASP A 89 -0.48 1.69 -10.68
C ASP A 89 0.03 0.47 -11.44
N THR A 90 1.14 -0.08 -10.97
CA THR A 90 1.72 -1.35 -11.43
C THR A 90 1.75 -2.34 -10.27
N ILE A 91 1.09 -3.48 -10.45
CA ILE A 91 1.19 -4.62 -9.53
C ILE A 91 2.22 -5.60 -10.11
N LEU A 92 3.31 -5.87 -9.39
CA LEU A 92 4.43 -6.64 -9.94
C LEU A 92 4.31 -8.16 -9.80
N ASP A 93 3.53 -8.64 -8.83
CA ASP A 93 3.45 -10.07 -8.45
C ASP A 93 2.03 -10.63 -8.47
N PHE A 94 1.12 -10.02 -9.24
CA PHE A 94 -0.28 -10.43 -9.26
C PHE A 94 -0.47 -11.90 -9.65
N ALA A 95 -1.19 -12.65 -8.79
CA ALA A 95 -1.48 -14.05 -8.92
C ALA A 95 -3.00 -14.25 -8.74
N VAL A 96 -3.68 -14.62 -9.83
CA VAL A 96 -5.16 -14.75 -9.88
C VAL A 96 -5.76 -15.73 -8.87
N ALA A 97 -4.95 -16.64 -8.32
CA ALA A 97 -5.40 -17.65 -7.37
C ALA A 97 -5.38 -17.20 -5.90
N GLY A 98 -4.73 -16.07 -5.58
CA GLY A 98 -4.61 -15.57 -4.21
C GLY A 98 -4.92 -14.09 -4.09
N HIS A 99 -4.49 -13.28 -5.06
CA HIS A 99 -4.69 -11.83 -5.01
C HIS A 99 -5.99 -11.39 -5.67
N THR A 100 -6.52 -10.27 -5.19
CA THR A 100 -7.71 -9.63 -5.74
C THR A 100 -7.46 -8.16 -6.03
N ILE A 101 -8.18 -7.62 -7.02
CA ILE A 101 -8.22 -6.19 -7.30
C ILE A 101 -9.62 -5.70 -6.93
N GLY A 102 -9.68 -4.86 -5.89
CA GLY A 102 -10.91 -4.24 -5.43
C GLY A 102 -11.09 -2.88 -6.07
N LEU A 103 -12.19 -2.68 -6.79
CA LEU A 103 -12.60 -1.37 -7.30
C LEU A 103 -13.60 -0.75 -6.32
N GLN A 104 -13.17 0.17 -5.47
CA GLN A 104 -14.07 0.90 -4.57
C GLN A 104 -14.41 2.26 -5.18
N GLN A 105 -15.64 2.37 -5.69
CA GLN A 105 -16.29 3.65 -5.96
C GLN A 105 -16.79 4.20 -4.60
N GLY A 106 -16.52 5.47 -4.32
CA GLY A 106 -17.08 6.15 -3.14
C GLY A 106 -18.60 6.03 -3.12
N ALA A 107 -19.17 5.86 -1.92
CA ALA A 107 -20.62 5.86 -1.69
C ALA A 107 -21.26 7.19 -2.05
#